data_AF-A0AAV9RA88-F1
#
_entry.id   AF-A0AAV9RA88-F1
#
_cell.length_a   1.000
_cell.length_b   1.000
_cell.length_c   1.000
_cell.angle_alpha   90.00
_cell.angle_beta   90.00
_cell.angle_gamma   90.00
#
_symmetry.space_group_name_H-M   'P 1'
#
loop_
_entity.id
_entity.type
_entity.pdbx_description
1 polymer ?
#
loop_
_entity_poly.entity_id
_entity_poly.type
_entity_poly.pdbx_seq_one_letter_code
_entity_poly.pdbx_strand_id
1 'polypeptide(L)'
;MERACDTLLMCIVTVLNHGLRNGGGVGDVLRKPSKNEPLFPARVVYDLLFYFIVIIIVLNLIFGVIIDTFADLRSEKQKKEEVLKTTCFICGLERDKFDNKTVSFEEHIKLEHNIWNYLYFIVLVREKNQTDYTGPESYVAHMIKNNNLDWFPRMQAMSLVVTDGDGEQNEMRMLQDKLVSTMKVVTMLTGQLNELKEQMTEQRKRRQRMGFVDVQAGASGALPPSAAGGNHQIYKS
;
A
#
# COMPACT_ATOMS: atom_id res chain seq x y z
N MET A 1 -21.73 -36.99 -64.62
CA MET A 1 -20.85 -36.29 -63.65
C MET A 1 -21.08 -34.81 -63.84
N GLU A 2 -21.64 -34.13 -62.85
CA GLU A 2 -21.67 -32.66 -62.85
C GLU A 2 -20.24 -32.13 -62.70
N ARG A 3 -19.86 -31.14 -63.51
CA ARG A 3 -18.53 -30.54 -63.47
C ARG A 3 -18.49 -29.50 -62.35
N ALA A 4 -17.93 -29.88 -61.20
CA ALA A 4 -17.91 -29.04 -60.00
C ALA A 4 -16.88 -27.88 -60.05
N CYS A 5 -16.06 -27.76 -61.10
CA CYS A 5 -14.99 -26.76 -61.23
C CYS A 5 -14.98 -26.06 -62.60
N ASP A 6 -16.15 -25.76 -63.19
CA ASP A 6 -16.21 -25.02 -64.47
C ASP A 6 -15.97 -23.51 -64.31
N THR A 7 -16.21 -22.95 -63.12
CA THR A 7 -15.82 -21.58 -62.76
C THR A 7 -14.89 -21.59 -61.55
N LEU A 8 -13.99 -20.60 -61.47
CA LEU A 8 -13.03 -20.47 -60.37
C LEU A 8 -13.74 -20.39 -59.01
N LEU A 9 -14.86 -19.66 -58.94
CA LEU A 9 -15.67 -19.52 -57.73
C LEU A 9 -16.28 -20.87 -57.30
N MET A 10 -16.90 -21.61 -58.22
CA MET A 10 -17.45 -22.93 -57.92
C MET A 10 -16.35 -23.88 -57.44
N CYS A 11 -15.17 -23.82 -58.06
CA CYS A 11 -14.06 -24.66 -57.66
C CYS A 11 -13.58 -24.34 -56.24
N ILE A 12 -13.43 -23.06 -55.89
CA ILE A 12 -13.06 -22.65 -54.52
C ILE A 12 -14.10 -23.13 -53.50
N VAL A 13 -15.40 -22.94 -53.78
CA VAL A 13 -16.48 -23.36 -52.87
C VAL A 13 -16.53 -24.89 -52.73
N THR A 14 -16.35 -25.64 -53.83
CA THR A 14 -16.29 -27.10 -53.80
C THR A 14 -15.10 -27.61 -53.00
N VAL A 15 -13.92 -27.00 -53.15
CA VAL A 15 -12.71 -27.35 -52.37
C VAL A 15 -12.91 -27.03 -50.88
N LEU A 16 -13.50 -25.89 -50.53
CA LEU A 16 -13.76 -25.53 -49.14
C LEU A 16 -14.81 -26.44 -48.50
N ASN A 17 -15.92 -26.71 -49.18
CA ASN A 17 -17.00 -27.51 -48.61
C ASN A 17 -16.64 -29.00 -48.55
N HIS A 18 -16.29 -29.60 -49.69
CA HIS A 18 -16.02 -31.04 -49.74
C HIS A 18 -14.59 -31.39 -49.31
N GLY A 19 -13.60 -30.53 -49.58
CA GLY A 19 -12.21 -30.80 -49.21
C GLY A 19 -11.93 -30.69 -47.71
N LEU A 20 -12.59 -29.77 -47.00
CA LEU A 20 -12.46 -29.67 -45.53
C LEU A 20 -13.33 -30.71 -44.80
N ARG A 21 -14.56 -30.97 -45.30
CA ARG A 21 -15.53 -31.83 -44.61
C ARG A 21 -15.27 -33.32 -44.76
N ASN A 22 -14.71 -33.76 -45.90
CA ASN A 22 -14.47 -35.19 -46.15
C ASN A 22 -13.21 -35.73 -45.46
N GLY A 23 -12.44 -34.91 -44.75
CA GLY A 23 -11.33 -35.32 -43.89
C GLY A 23 -10.04 -35.73 -44.60
N GLY A 24 -10.10 -36.29 -45.82
CA GLY A 24 -8.92 -36.70 -46.62
C GLY A 24 -8.33 -35.62 -47.53
N GLY A 25 -8.87 -34.40 -47.50
CA GLY A 25 -8.42 -33.27 -48.31
C GLY A 25 -9.02 -33.23 -49.72
N VAL A 26 -8.46 -32.37 -50.57
CA VAL A 26 -9.03 -32.06 -51.89
C VAL A 26 -8.79 -33.16 -52.95
N GLY A 27 -7.82 -34.06 -52.72
CA GLY A 27 -7.50 -35.18 -53.59
C GLY A 27 -8.62 -36.22 -53.70
N ASP A 28 -9.48 -36.32 -52.68
CA ASP A 28 -10.62 -37.26 -52.67
C ASP A 28 -11.85 -36.75 -53.44
N VAL A 29 -11.92 -35.44 -53.66
CA VAL A 29 -13.03 -34.76 -54.36
C VAL A 29 -12.71 -34.59 -55.84
N LEU A 30 -11.44 -34.34 -56.16
CA LEU A 30 -10.98 -34.12 -57.52
C LEU A 30 -10.74 -35.46 -58.25
N ARG A 31 -10.86 -35.44 -59.57
CA ARG A 31 -10.72 -36.64 -60.41
C ARG A 31 -9.36 -37.30 -60.16
N LYS A 32 -9.37 -38.60 -59.86
CA LYS A 32 -8.15 -39.42 -59.72
C LYS A 32 -7.30 -39.32 -61.01
N PRO A 33 -6.07 -38.81 -60.94
CA PRO A 33 -5.21 -38.68 -62.12
C PRO A 33 -4.77 -40.06 -62.61
N SER A 34 -4.64 -40.23 -63.94
CA SER A 34 -4.09 -41.45 -64.53
C SER A 34 -2.56 -41.48 -64.35
N LYS A 35 -1.99 -42.67 -64.15
CA LYS A 35 -0.52 -42.86 -63.99
C LYS A 35 0.28 -42.41 -65.21
N ASN A 36 -0.37 -42.31 -66.37
CA ASN A 36 0.26 -41.95 -67.65
C ASN A 36 0.26 -40.44 -67.92
N GLU A 37 -0.32 -39.62 -67.03
CA GLU A 37 -0.34 -38.16 -67.21
C GLU A 37 0.94 -37.52 -66.66
N PRO A 38 1.60 -36.62 -67.43
CA PRO A 38 2.86 -36.01 -67.02
C PRO A 38 2.74 -35.15 -65.74
N LEU A 39 1.54 -34.69 -65.40
CA LEU A 39 1.26 -33.90 -64.20
C LEU A 39 0.95 -34.75 -62.95
N PHE A 40 0.97 -36.08 -63.04
CA PHE A 40 0.64 -36.97 -61.92
C PHE A 40 1.50 -36.69 -60.65
N PRO A 41 2.84 -36.54 -60.72
CA PRO A 41 3.65 -36.28 -59.54
C PRO A 41 3.35 -34.92 -58.90
N ALA A 42 3.19 -33.88 -59.73
CA ALA A 42 2.86 -32.53 -59.27
C ALA A 42 1.50 -32.51 -58.57
N ARG A 43 0.53 -33.29 -59.08
CA ARG A 43 -0.79 -33.43 -58.49
C ARG A 43 -0.76 -34.09 -57.11
N VAL A 44 0.00 -35.16 -56.95
CA VAL A 44 0.14 -35.85 -55.66
C VAL A 44 0.78 -34.95 -54.61
N VAL A 45 1.83 -34.21 -54.97
CA VAL A 45 2.47 -33.24 -54.07
C VAL A 45 1.50 -32.14 -53.65
N TYR A 46 0.70 -31.62 -54.59
CA TYR A 46 -0.34 -30.64 -54.28
C TYR A 46 -1.38 -31.17 -53.27
N ASP A 47 -1.90 -32.38 -53.48
CA ASP A 47 -2.90 -32.98 -52.59
C ASP A 47 -2.33 -33.25 -51.19
N LEU A 48 -1.07 -33.70 -51.09
CA LEU A 48 -0.37 -33.90 -49.81
C LEU A 48 -0.11 -32.58 -49.07
N LEU A 49 0.37 -31.55 -49.78
CA LEU A 49 0.62 -30.24 -49.18
C LEU A 49 -0.70 -29.61 -48.69
N PHE A 50 -1.78 -29.73 -49.46
CA PHE A 50 -3.09 -29.26 -49.05
C PHE A 50 -3.55 -29.97 -47.77
N TYR A 51 -3.39 -31.29 -47.69
CA TYR A 51 -3.75 -32.06 -46.50
C TYR A 51 -2.97 -31.61 -45.26
N PHE A 52 -1.64 -31.55 -45.33
CA PHE A 52 -0.83 -31.14 -44.17
C PHE A 52 -1.06 -29.69 -43.76
N ILE A 53 -1.16 -28.76 -44.71
CA ILE A 53 -1.28 -27.34 -44.38
C ILE A 53 -2.71 -27.02 -43.95
N VAL A 54 -3.71 -27.37 -44.75
CA VAL A 54 -5.09 -26.91 -44.53
C VAL A 54 -5.82 -27.78 -43.51
N ILE A 55 -5.71 -29.11 -43.61
CA ILE A 55 -6.42 -30.00 -42.70
C ILE A 55 -5.68 -30.12 -41.38
N ILE A 56 -4.38 -30.43 -41.40
CA ILE A 56 -3.64 -30.67 -40.15
C ILE A 56 -3.28 -29.36 -39.45
N ILE A 57 -2.68 -28.38 -40.12
CA ILE A 57 -2.22 -27.17 -39.43
C ILE A 57 -3.39 -26.21 -39.16
N VAL A 58 -4.14 -25.79 -40.19
CA VAL A 58 -5.16 -24.74 -40.02
C VAL A 58 -6.33 -25.17 -39.14
N LEU A 59 -6.91 -26.37 -39.33
CA LEU A 59 -8.03 -26.80 -38.47
C LEU A 59 -7.61 -26.99 -37.01
N ASN A 60 -6.44 -27.59 -36.76
CA ASN A 60 -5.95 -27.75 -35.39
C ASN A 60 -5.53 -26.42 -34.76
N LEU A 61 -5.10 -25.43 -35.54
CA LEU A 61 -4.87 -24.07 -35.05
C LEU A 61 -6.18 -23.42 -34.60
N ILE A 62 -7.25 -23.54 -35.39
CA ILE A 62 -8.58 -23.01 -35.00
C ILE A 62 -9.05 -23.67 -33.69
N PHE A 63 -8.98 -25.00 -33.59
CA PHE A 63 -9.30 -25.69 -32.34
C PHE A 63 -8.38 -25.29 -31.20
N GLY A 64 -7.08 -25.06 -31.47
CA GLY A 64 -6.12 -24.56 -30.51
C GLY A 64 -6.52 -23.22 -29.91
N VAL A 65 -6.90 -22.24 -30.74
CA VAL A 65 -7.39 -20.93 -30.29
C VAL A 65 -8.67 -21.08 -29.45
N ILE A 66 -9.60 -21.95 -29.85
CA ILE A 66 -10.82 -22.19 -29.08
C ILE A 66 -10.47 -22.77 -27.70
N ILE A 67 -9.58 -23.75 -27.62
CA ILE A 67 -9.17 -24.36 -26.34
C ILE A 67 -8.46 -23.33 -25.46
N ASP A 68 -7.56 -22.52 -26.03
CA ASP A 68 -6.83 -21.46 -25.34
C ASP A 68 -7.78 -20.43 -24.74
N THR A 69 -8.72 -19.92 -25.52
CA THR A 69 -9.74 -18.97 -25.03
C THR A 69 -10.61 -19.56 -23.91
N PHE A 70 -10.97 -20.85 -23.97
CA PHE A 70 -11.69 -21.50 -22.87
C PHE A 70 -10.82 -21.66 -21.60
N ALA A 71 -9.53 -21.93 -21.77
CA ALA A 71 -8.59 -22.01 -20.65
C ALA A 71 -8.42 -20.63 -19.98
N ASP A 72 -8.36 -19.56 -20.77
CA ASP A 72 -8.32 -18.18 -20.27
C ASP A 72 -9.58 -17.81 -19.49
N LEU A 73 -10.77 -18.06 -20.07
CA LEU A 73 -12.05 -17.80 -19.39
C LEU A 73 -12.16 -18.56 -18.06
N ARG A 74 -11.65 -19.80 -18.02
CA ARG A 74 -11.60 -20.59 -16.78
C ARG A 74 -10.66 -19.96 -15.75
N SER A 75 -9.46 -19.56 -16.17
CA SER A 75 -8.45 -18.95 -15.31
C SER A 75 -8.94 -17.61 -14.75
N GLU A 76 -9.60 -16.79 -15.57
CA GLU A 76 -10.20 -15.53 -15.15
C GLU A 76 -11.31 -15.76 -14.12
N LYS A 77 -12.20 -16.73 -14.35
CA LYS A 77 -13.24 -17.11 -13.38
C LYS A 77 -12.63 -17.55 -12.05
N GLN A 78 -11.62 -18.43 -12.08
CA GLN A 78 -10.96 -18.91 -10.87
C GLN A 78 -10.30 -17.77 -10.10
N LYS A 79 -9.59 -16.87 -10.79
CA LYS A 79 -8.97 -15.69 -10.19
C LYS A 79 -10.00 -14.78 -9.52
N LYS A 80 -11.15 -14.53 -10.16
CA LYS A 80 -12.24 -13.72 -9.56
C LYS A 80 -12.81 -14.38 -8.30
N GLU A 81 -13.05 -15.70 -8.34
CA GLU A 81 -13.55 -16.44 -7.18
C GLU A 81 -12.54 -16.48 -6.03
N GLU A 82 -11.25 -16.56 -6.33
CA GLU A 82 -10.17 -16.49 -5.34
C GLU A 82 -10.14 -15.13 -4.65
N VAL A 83 -10.08 -14.04 -5.43
CA VAL A 83 -10.10 -12.67 -4.88
C VAL A 83 -11.33 -12.45 -3.99
N LEU A 84 -12.51 -12.94 -4.39
CA LEU A 84 -13.73 -12.82 -3.57
C LEU A 84 -13.64 -13.58 -2.23
N LYS A 85 -12.88 -14.68 -2.16
CA LYS A 85 -12.71 -15.50 -0.95
C LYS A 85 -11.60 -15.01 -0.03
N THR A 86 -10.56 -14.41 -0.61
CA THR A 86 -9.35 -14.00 0.09
C THR A 86 -9.28 -12.51 0.37
N THR A 87 -10.09 -11.69 -0.29
CA THR A 87 -10.05 -10.22 -0.14
C THR A 87 -11.39 -9.70 0.33
N CYS A 88 -11.40 -8.82 1.33
CA CYS A 88 -12.62 -8.18 1.79
C CYS A 88 -13.16 -7.21 0.74
N PHE A 89 -14.44 -7.35 0.37
CA PHE A 89 -15.08 -6.55 -0.70
C PHE A 89 -15.11 -5.04 -0.39
N ILE A 90 -15.23 -4.67 0.88
CA ILE A 90 -15.40 -3.27 1.29
C ILE A 90 -14.05 -2.56 1.40
N CYS A 91 -13.13 -3.10 2.19
CA CYS A 91 -11.85 -2.43 2.47
C CYS A 91 -10.69 -2.87 1.58
N GLY A 92 -10.82 -3.98 0.84
CA GLY A 92 -9.75 -4.50 -0.02
C GLY A 92 -8.59 -5.18 0.73
N LEU A 93 -8.72 -5.44 2.04
CA LEU A 93 -7.71 -6.16 2.80
C LEU A 93 -7.75 -7.66 2.49
N GLU A 94 -6.57 -8.23 2.32
CA GLU A 94 -6.37 -9.67 2.15
C GLU A 94 -6.55 -10.41 3.49
N ARG A 95 -6.96 -11.68 3.39
CA ARG A 95 -7.25 -12.59 4.50
C ARG A 95 -6.03 -12.79 5.41
N ASP A 96 -4.83 -12.79 4.83
CA ASP A 96 -3.56 -12.95 5.53
C ASP A 96 -3.34 -11.88 6.63
N LYS A 97 -3.91 -10.68 6.49
CA LYS A 97 -3.78 -9.59 7.47
C LYS A 97 -4.51 -9.86 8.78
N PHE A 98 -5.49 -10.77 8.76
CA PHE A 98 -6.29 -11.16 9.91
C PHE A 98 -5.75 -12.43 10.58
N ASP A 99 -4.75 -13.08 9.99
CA ASP A 99 -4.10 -14.23 10.61
C ASP A 99 -3.38 -13.79 11.91
N ASN A 100 -3.55 -14.56 12.98
CA ASN A 100 -3.02 -14.26 14.31
C ASN A 100 -3.51 -12.94 14.94
N LYS A 101 -4.65 -12.41 14.48
CA LYS A 101 -5.35 -11.29 15.11
C LYS A 101 -6.53 -11.78 15.95
N THR A 102 -7.06 -10.90 16.79
CA THR A 102 -8.21 -11.20 17.66
C THR A 102 -9.50 -11.43 16.87
N VAL A 103 -9.65 -10.74 15.73
CA VAL A 103 -10.80 -10.85 14.83
C VAL A 103 -10.41 -11.68 13.62
N SER A 104 -11.18 -12.73 13.35
CA SER A 104 -10.99 -13.58 12.17
C SER A 104 -11.49 -12.89 10.89
N PHE A 105 -10.99 -13.30 9.72
CA PHE A 105 -11.46 -12.77 8.45
C PHE A 105 -12.96 -13.03 8.24
N GLU A 106 -13.47 -14.20 8.64
CA GLU A 106 -14.91 -14.53 8.57
C GLU A 106 -15.77 -13.62 9.43
N GLU A 107 -15.29 -13.25 10.61
CA GLU A 107 -15.98 -12.32 11.50
C GLU A 107 -15.94 -10.90 10.95
N HIS A 108 -14.78 -10.48 10.44
CA HIS A 108 -14.60 -9.19 9.77
C HIS A 108 -15.60 -8.99 8.63
N ILE A 109 -15.75 -9.93 7.70
CA ILE A 109 -16.68 -9.79 6.56
C ILE A 109 -18.16 -9.93 6.95
N LYS A 110 -18.48 -10.62 8.06
CA LYS A 110 -19.86 -10.86 8.48
C LYS A 110 -20.42 -9.78 9.40
N LEU A 111 -19.59 -9.26 10.29
CA LEU A 111 -20.01 -8.32 11.35
C LEU A 111 -19.53 -6.90 11.06
N GLU A 112 -18.25 -6.70 10.73
CA GLU A 112 -17.68 -5.36 10.51
C GLU A 112 -17.99 -4.84 9.10
N HIS A 113 -17.60 -5.59 8.07
CA HIS A 113 -17.67 -5.23 6.66
C HIS A 113 -18.71 -6.05 5.88
N ASN A 114 -19.91 -6.16 6.45
CA ASN A 114 -21.03 -6.81 5.78
C ASN A 114 -21.60 -5.92 4.67
N ILE A 115 -21.56 -6.42 3.43
CA ILE A 115 -22.00 -5.68 2.22
C ILE A 115 -23.45 -5.20 2.35
N TRP A 116 -24.33 -6.02 2.94
CA TRP A 116 -25.75 -5.69 3.07
C TRP A 116 -26.00 -4.55 4.05
N ASN A 117 -25.20 -4.45 5.12
CA ASN A 117 -25.31 -3.36 6.08
C ASN A 117 -25.03 -2.00 5.43
N TYR A 118 -24.05 -1.93 4.52
CA TYR A 118 -23.80 -0.71 3.73
C TYR A 118 -24.99 -0.36 2.83
N LEU A 119 -25.58 -1.35 2.17
CA LEU A 119 -26.77 -1.12 1.34
C LEU A 119 -27.96 -0.62 2.17
N TYR A 120 -28.24 -1.25 3.32
CA TYR A 120 -29.30 -0.84 4.22
C TYR A 120 -29.08 0.57 4.76
N PHE A 121 -27.85 0.93 5.09
CA PHE A 121 -27.51 2.28 5.53
C PHE A 121 -27.72 3.33 4.42
N ILE A 122 -27.35 3.03 3.17
CA ILE A 122 -27.60 3.93 2.03
C ILE A 122 -29.11 4.15 1.83
N VAL A 123 -29.91 3.08 1.90
CA VAL A 123 -31.39 3.18 1.80
C VAL A 123 -31.95 4.00 2.96
N LEU A 124 -31.49 3.76 4.20
CA LEU A 124 -31.88 4.53 5.37
C LEU A 124 -31.64 6.03 5.17
N VAL A 125 -30.43 6.42 4.74
CA VAL A 125 -30.09 7.84 4.52
C VAL A 125 -30.96 8.46 3.43
N ARG A 126 -31.33 7.71 2.38
CA ARG A 126 -32.20 8.22 1.30
C ARG A 126 -33.64 8.44 1.73
N GLU A 127 -34.20 7.57 2.56
CA GLU A 127 -35.61 7.62 2.98
C GLU A 127 -35.83 8.50 4.22
N LYS A 128 -34.83 8.62 5.09
CA LYS A 128 -34.92 9.39 6.33
C LYS A 128 -34.93 10.89 6.05
N ASN A 129 -35.71 11.65 6.85
CA ASN A 129 -35.77 13.10 6.74
C ASN A 129 -34.42 13.74 7.13
N GLN A 130 -33.99 14.74 6.35
CA GLN A 130 -32.71 15.42 6.54
C GLN A 130 -32.57 16.10 7.91
N THR A 131 -33.68 16.55 8.50
CA THR A 131 -33.68 17.16 9.85
C THR A 131 -33.35 16.16 10.96
N ASP A 132 -33.55 14.87 10.70
CA ASP A 132 -33.39 13.81 11.69
C ASP A 132 -32.04 13.10 11.53
N TYR A 133 -31.21 13.55 10.58
CA TYR A 133 -29.90 12.98 10.35
C TYR A 133 -28.99 13.16 11.57
N THR A 134 -28.27 12.10 11.90
CA THR A 134 -27.13 12.20 12.80
C THR A 134 -25.94 12.88 12.09
N GLY A 135 -24.90 13.25 12.83
CA GLY A 135 -23.69 13.83 12.25
C GLY A 135 -23.07 12.97 11.14
N PRO A 136 -22.81 11.66 11.39
CA PRO A 136 -22.28 10.76 10.36
C PRO A 136 -23.23 10.56 9.17
N GLU A 137 -24.54 10.45 9.41
CA GLU A 137 -25.54 10.33 8.34
C GLU A 137 -25.53 11.57 7.42
N SER A 138 -25.45 12.77 8.01
CA SER A 138 -25.35 14.03 7.27
C SER A 138 -24.07 14.09 6.41
N TYR A 139 -22.94 13.65 6.97
CA TYR A 139 -21.68 13.54 6.25
C TYR A 139 -21.80 12.58 5.06
N VAL A 140 -22.29 11.36 5.29
CA VAL A 140 -22.44 10.36 4.22
C VAL A 140 -23.45 10.83 3.16
N ALA A 141 -24.56 11.45 3.55
CA ALA A 141 -25.53 12.04 2.63
C ALA A 141 -24.87 13.10 1.71
N HIS A 142 -24.02 13.96 2.28
CA HIS A 142 -23.25 14.94 1.51
C HIS A 142 -22.27 14.27 0.53
N MET A 143 -21.55 13.24 0.98
CA MET A 143 -20.61 12.49 0.14
C MET A 143 -21.32 11.79 -1.02
N ILE A 144 -22.46 11.15 -0.76
CA ILE A 144 -23.30 10.53 -1.79
C ILE A 144 -23.80 11.58 -2.80
N LYS A 145 -24.28 12.73 -2.33
CA LYS A 145 -24.74 13.82 -3.20
C LYS A 145 -23.64 14.35 -4.13
N ASN A 146 -22.39 14.35 -3.66
CA ASN A 146 -21.23 14.79 -4.43
C ASN A 146 -20.58 13.66 -5.25
N ASN A 147 -21.16 12.45 -5.26
CA ASN A 147 -20.56 11.25 -5.86
C ASN A 147 -19.14 10.95 -5.35
N ASN A 148 -18.84 11.27 -4.08
CA ASN A 148 -17.57 10.96 -3.45
C ASN A 148 -17.69 9.63 -2.65
N LEU A 149 -16.80 8.67 -2.94
CA LEU A 149 -16.74 7.35 -2.31
C LEU A 149 -15.70 7.24 -1.17
N ASP A 150 -15.05 8.34 -0.79
CA ASP A 150 -14.00 8.37 0.25
C ASP A 150 -14.50 8.04 1.66
N TRP A 151 -15.82 7.97 1.86
CA TRP A 151 -16.40 7.55 3.14
C TRP A 151 -16.36 6.03 3.35
N PHE A 152 -16.09 5.24 2.30
CA PHE A 152 -15.80 3.81 2.45
C PHE A 152 -14.37 3.60 2.95
N PRO A 153 -14.12 2.65 3.87
CA PRO A 153 -12.77 2.36 4.32
C PRO A 153 -11.95 1.77 3.16
N ARG A 154 -10.69 2.18 3.02
CA ARG A 154 -9.76 1.66 2.01
C ARG A 154 -8.48 1.19 2.67
N MET A 155 -8.14 -0.08 2.48
CA MET A 155 -6.94 -0.73 3.03
C MET A 155 -6.82 -0.61 4.56
N GLN A 156 -7.95 -0.47 5.26
CA GLN A 156 -8.01 -0.22 6.69
C GLN A 156 -9.22 -0.94 7.32
N ALA A 157 -9.06 -1.36 8.58
CA ALA A 157 -10.10 -1.98 9.40
C ALA A 157 -9.83 -1.66 10.87
N MET A 158 -10.88 -1.39 11.65
CA MET A 158 -10.76 -1.06 13.09
C MET A 158 -10.06 -2.19 13.87
N SER A 159 -10.37 -3.44 13.55
CA SER A 159 -9.77 -4.64 14.14
C SER A 159 -8.27 -4.81 13.87
N LEU A 160 -7.74 -4.15 12.84
CA LEU A 160 -6.31 -4.16 12.50
C LEU A 160 -5.57 -2.92 12.98
N VAL A 161 -6.26 -1.95 13.59
CA VAL A 161 -5.61 -0.87 14.32
C VAL A 161 -5.04 -1.51 15.58
N VAL A 162 -3.85 -2.10 15.43
CA VAL A 162 -3.01 -2.47 16.55
C VAL A 162 -2.84 -1.19 17.33
N THR A 163 -3.37 -1.16 18.56
CA THR A 163 -3.06 -0.14 19.55
C THR A 163 -1.58 0.16 19.42
N ASP A 164 -1.20 1.42 19.26
CA ASP A 164 0.19 1.90 19.14
C ASP A 164 1.06 1.53 20.37
N GLY A 165 0.81 0.44 21.09
CA GLY A 165 1.59 -0.02 22.23
C GLY A 165 3.06 -0.25 21.90
N ASP A 166 3.42 -0.61 20.67
CA ASP A 166 4.83 -0.68 20.25
C ASP A 166 5.45 0.72 20.03
N GLY A 167 4.65 1.67 19.53
CA GLY A 167 5.06 3.07 19.40
C GLY A 167 5.20 3.76 20.76
N GLU A 168 4.18 3.63 21.61
CA GLU A 168 4.14 4.15 22.98
C GLU A 168 5.23 3.55 23.87
N GLN A 169 5.53 2.24 23.75
CA GLN A 169 6.65 1.64 24.48
C GLN A 169 8.00 2.19 24.01
N ASN A 170 8.18 2.38 22.71
CA ASN A 170 9.43 2.92 22.16
C ASN A 170 9.61 4.41 22.53
N GLU A 171 8.51 5.18 22.55
CA GLU A 171 8.49 6.56 23.06
C GLU A 171 8.80 6.63 24.55
N MET A 172 8.20 5.74 25.36
CA MET A 172 8.46 5.67 26.80
C MET A 172 9.93 5.34 27.09
N ARG A 173 10.55 4.43 26.30
CA ARG A 173 11.99 4.12 26.41
C ARG A 173 12.86 5.33 26.03
N MET A 174 12.52 6.03 24.94
CA MET A 174 13.23 7.24 24.53
C MET A 174 13.11 8.39 25.56
N LEU A 175 11.95 8.54 26.20
CA LEU A 175 11.74 9.51 27.27
C LEU A 175 12.58 9.16 28.51
N GLN A 176 12.68 7.87 28.86
CA GLN A 176 13.50 7.41 29.97
C GLN A 176 15.00 7.69 29.73
N ASP A 177 15.50 7.45 28.53
CA ASP A 177 16.89 7.75 28.16
C ASP A 177 17.19 9.26 28.24
N LYS A 178 16.26 10.11 27.76
CA LYS A 178 16.37 11.57 27.89
C LYS A 178 16.38 12.03 29.34
N LEU A 179 15.56 11.42 30.20
CA LEU A 179 15.51 11.75 31.63
C LEU A 179 16.83 11.39 32.32
N VAL A 180 17.40 10.20 32.06
CA VAL A 180 18.69 9.77 32.62
C VAL A 180 19.83 10.69 32.16
N SER A 181 19.87 11.04 30.88
CA SER A 181 20.83 12.02 30.34
C SER A 181 20.73 13.37 31.05
N THR A 182 19.51 13.90 31.18
CA THR A 182 19.27 15.19 31.82
C THR A 182 19.69 15.15 33.30
N MET A 183 19.36 14.08 34.02
CA MET A 183 19.75 13.89 35.41
C MET A 183 21.27 13.80 35.59
N LYS A 184 21.99 13.21 34.64
CA LYS A 184 23.46 13.19 34.60
C LYS A 184 24.04 14.59 34.41
N VAL A 185 23.45 15.41 33.53
CA VAL A 185 23.90 16.80 33.33
C VAL A 185 23.64 17.64 34.59
N VAL A 186 22.47 17.47 35.22
CA VAL A 186 22.13 18.18 36.46
C VAL A 186 23.09 17.83 37.60
N THR A 187 23.42 16.56 37.77
CA THR A 187 24.38 16.13 38.82
C THR A 187 25.79 16.65 38.54
N MET A 188 26.23 16.62 37.28
CA MET A 188 27.53 17.19 36.88
C MET A 188 27.61 18.70 37.14
N LEU A 189 26.58 19.46 36.74
CA LEU A 189 26.54 20.91 36.96
C LEU A 189 26.49 21.26 38.45
N THR A 190 25.74 20.48 39.24
CA THR A 190 25.70 20.64 40.70
C THR A 190 27.08 20.40 41.33
N GLY A 191 27.82 19.40 40.84
CA GLY A 191 29.21 19.15 41.25
C GLY A 191 30.12 20.33 40.93
N GLN A 192 30.08 20.84 39.69
CA GLN A 192 30.85 22.01 39.27
C GLN A 192 30.53 23.27 40.09
N LEU A 193 29.25 23.48 40.44
CA LEU A 193 28.83 24.58 41.30
C LEU A 193 29.39 24.48 42.72
N ASN A 194 29.41 23.26 43.29
CA ASN A 194 29.99 23.04 44.62
C ASN A 194 31.50 23.27 44.62
N GLU A 195 32.21 22.77 43.60
CA GLU A 195 33.65 22.97 43.46
C GLU A 195 33.99 24.46 43.26
N LEU A 196 33.23 25.16 42.40
CA LEU A 196 33.39 26.60 42.20
C LEU A 196 33.14 27.39 43.51
N LYS A 197 32.13 26.98 44.29
CA LYS A 197 31.85 27.58 45.60
C LYS A 197 33.02 27.38 46.56
N GLU A 198 33.59 26.17 46.64
CA GLU A 198 34.76 25.88 47.46
C GLU A 198 35.97 26.73 47.04
N GLN A 199 36.28 26.77 45.75
CA GLN A 199 37.37 27.60 45.20
C GLN A 199 37.19 29.08 45.56
N MET A 200 35.97 29.62 45.42
CA MET A 200 35.65 31.01 45.79
C MET A 200 35.81 31.27 47.29
N THR A 201 35.41 30.33 48.15
CA THR A 201 35.60 30.45 49.60
C THR A 201 37.07 30.41 50.01
N GLU A 202 37.86 29.53 49.39
CA GLU A 202 39.30 29.46 49.62
C GLU A 202 40.03 30.70 49.10
N GLN A 203 39.65 31.22 47.94
CA GLN A 203 40.18 32.48 47.42
C GLN A 203 39.86 33.67 48.35
N ARG A 204 38.65 33.70 48.93
CA ARG A 204 38.27 34.70 49.95
C ARG A 204 39.12 34.58 51.22
N LYS A 205 39.35 33.36 51.74
CA LYS A 205 40.23 33.12 52.91
C LYS A 205 41.68 33.54 52.63
N ARG A 206 42.22 33.23 51.45
CA ARG A 206 43.56 33.67 51.03
C ARG A 206 43.67 35.19 50.97
N ARG A 207 42.67 35.89 50.41
CA ARG A 207 42.62 37.36 50.43
C ARG A 207 42.57 37.93 51.84
N GLN A 208 41.81 37.34 52.76
CA GLN A 208 41.77 37.78 54.15
C GLN A 208 43.12 37.59 54.88
N ARG A 209 43.85 36.50 54.61
CA ARG A 209 45.21 36.31 55.15
C ARG A 209 46.20 37.36 54.63
N MET A 210 46.14 37.70 53.34
CA MET A 210 47.00 38.74 52.75
C MET A 210 46.69 40.12 53.34
N GLY A 211 45.41 40.46 53.56
CA GLY A 211 45.02 41.71 54.21
C GLY A 211 45.47 41.85 55.67
N PHE A 212 45.82 40.76 56.36
CA PHE A 212 46.39 40.81 57.71
C PHE A 212 47.89 41.17 57.71
N VAL A 213 48.59 40.90 56.60
CA VAL A 213 50.02 41.25 56.45
C VAL A 213 50.19 42.76 56.22
N ASP A 214 49.23 43.41 55.55
CA ASP A 214 49.27 44.86 55.32
C ASP A 214 48.92 45.70 56.57
N VAL A 215 48.14 45.16 57.51
CA VAL A 215 47.77 45.87 58.76
C VAL A 215 48.93 45.97 59.76
N GLN A 216 49.94 45.09 59.68
CA GLN A 216 51.11 45.14 60.56
C GLN A 216 52.25 46.04 60.02
N ALA A 217 52.17 46.51 58.77
CA ALA A 217 53.17 47.36 58.13
C ALA A 217 52.77 48.85 58.03
N GLY A 218 51.59 49.24 58.50
CA GLY A 218 51.01 50.58 58.28
C GLY A 218 50.59 51.32 59.54
N ALA A 219 51.45 51.45 60.55
CA ALA A 219 51.23 52.34 61.70
C ALA A 219 52.23 53.50 61.68
N SER A 220 51.94 54.56 60.91
CA SER A 220 52.60 55.87 61.02
C SER A 220 51.80 56.97 60.32
N GLY A 221 51.13 57.80 61.13
CA GLY A 221 50.96 59.24 60.90
C GLY A 221 49.97 59.70 59.82
N ALA A 222 48.83 60.25 60.26
CA ALA A 222 48.53 61.69 60.20
C ALA A 222 47.01 61.98 60.25
N LEU A 223 46.71 63.15 60.81
CA LEU A 223 45.44 63.65 61.35
C LEU A 223 44.27 63.88 60.36
N PRO A 224 43.03 64.03 60.87
CA PRO A 224 41.80 64.19 60.08
C PRO A 224 41.47 65.67 59.77
N PRO A 225 40.58 65.93 58.80
CA PRO A 225 39.21 66.39 59.10
C PRO A 225 38.20 65.74 58.12
N SER A 226 36.88 65.90 58.13
CA SER A 226 35.84 66.45 59.01
C SER A 226 34.51 66.00 58.35
N ALA A 227 33.43 66.07 59.13
CA ALA A 227 32.09 65.59 58.82
C ALA A 227 31.39 66.23 57.61
N ALA A 228 30.57 65.42 56.91
CA ALA A 228 29.25 65.72 56.34
C ALA A 228 28.83 64.46 55.54
N GLY A 229 27.72 63.78 55.82
CA GLY A 229 26.35 64.26 55.63
C GLY A 229 25.85 63.83 54.24
N GLY A 230 24.88 62.91 54.16
CA GLY A 230 24.27 62.55 52.87
C GLY A 230 23.50 61.24 52.84
N ASN A 231 22.26 61.28 53.30
CA ASN A 231 21.24 60.27 53.11
C ASN A 231 20.61 60.45 51.70
N HIS A 232 20.44 59.41 50.88
CA HIS A 232 19.21 59.10 50.10
C HIS A 232 19.37 58.06 48.96
N GLN A 233 18.44 57.10 48.98
CA GLN A 233 17.63 56.51 47.88
C GLN A 233 18.29 55.82 46.67
N ILE A 234 18.00 54.52 46.48
CA ILE A 234 16.98 53.93 45.58
C ILE A 234 17.27 54.18 44.08
N TYR A 235 17.59 53.11 43.34
CA TYR A 235 16.73 52.67 42.24
C TYR A 235 16.94 51.18 41.94
N LYS A 236 15.81 50.49 41.75
CA LYS A 236 15.71 49.12 41.23
C LYS A 236 15.86 49.15 39.71
N SER A 237 16.53 48.16 39.16
CA SER A 237 16.09 47.39 37.99
C SER A 237 16.74 46.01 38.08
#